data_AF-A0A4Y7IRT9-F1
#
_entry.id   AF-A0A4Y7IRT9-F1
#
_cell.length_a   1.000
_cell.length_b   1.000
_cell.length_c   1.000
_cell.angle_alpha   90.00
_cell.angle_beta   90.00
_cell.angle_gamma   90.00
#
_symmetry.space_group_name_H-M   'P 1'
#
loop_
_entity.id
_entity.type
_entity.pdbx_description
1 polymer ?
#
loop_
_entity_poly.entity_id
_entity_poly.type
_entity_poly.pdbx_seq_one_letter_code
_entity_poly.pdbx_strand_id
1 'polypeptide(L)'
;MKYMKIGTRPDTFFAEEDTRSVLFDLPVDLVIQINNTKFLLHKIQLLPKCGILRQICSGSDDSNETEVELHDIPGGEEAFELCAKFCYGITINLSAHNLVPAVCAAKFLRMTESICKANFAAKLEAFFYSCILEGWKDSIVTLQTTTEVPDWSENLGITRRCIDSIVEKILIHTSKVTWSFKYTRPGYAEKHHHTVPRDWWTEDISDLDIDLFRCMITAIQSINILPSTLIGEALHVYAYKWLPKISSKSGISESSVSQTEEMIQKQRKVLDSIVSMIPTELGSVSVGFLLKLLRLASLVGAHQSTKAELIRKSSRQLEDATVDDLLIPLHSSLDQHFYDINLVRALLESFLAQWRRQGSQVESESVISIRRVGKLIDSYLQVVARDGNIPVSKIVSLAESLPEIARLDHDELYKAINIYLKEHTDISKEDKKRLCRILNCQKLSPKVCAHVVKNERLPLRTVVQVLFFDQERNSKVTSRKPQLTETILESFEQPKLIQTEYNNKPERVANKQNGLRTSEGEATTSTTEMRTHHQIMRRKQDIGILPGSEITKAMRETAITEGASGSKLESKKETVRRSKSGNHGPNKSGTK
;
A
#
# COMPACT_ATOMS: atom_id res chain seq x y z
N MET A 1 24.27 8.09 6.54
CA MET A 1 23.70 8.47 7.85
C MET A 1 24.45 9.68 8.36
N LYS A 2 23.73 10.64 8.94
CA LYS A 2 24.34 11.81 9.58
C LYS A 2 24.86 11.43 10.96
N TYR A 3 25.98 12.04 11.35
CA TYR A 3 26.60 11.84 12.67
C TYR A 3 26.85 13.17 13.33
N MET A 4 26.71 13.22 14.66
CA MET A 4 27.14 14.34 15.49
C MET A 4 28.23 13.86 16.44
N LYS A 5 29.37 14.55 16.41
CA LYS A 5 30.46 14.34 17.34
C LYS A 5 30.40 15.38 18.45
N ILE A 6 30.33 14.94 19.72
CA ILE A 6 30.38 15.81 20.90
C ILE A 6 31.61 15.44 21.73
N GLY A 7 32.28 16.43 22.32
CA GLY A 7 33.45 16.22 23.16
C GLY A 7 34.77 16.32 22.39
N THR A 8 35.86 16.43 23.13
CA THR A 8 37.21 16.64 22.58
C THR A 8 38.23 15.66 23.14
N ARG A 9 37.96 15.07 24.31
CA ARG A 9 38.86 14.09 24.93
C ARG A 9 38.73 12.73 24.22
N PRO A 10 39.82 11.95 24.12
CA PRO A 10 39.75 10.57 23.64
C PRO A 10 38.88 9.71 24.55
N ASP A 11 38.47 8.53 24.07
CA ASP A 11 37.73 7.59 24.90
C ASP A 11 38.66 6.99 25.96
N THR A 12 38.39 7.33 27.22
CA THR A 12 39.14 6.88 28.40
C THR A 12 38.28 6.02 29.32
N PHE A 13 37.13 5.53 28.83
CA PHE A 13 36.34 4.50 29.52
C PHE A 13 37.01 3.14 29.31
N PHE A 14 37.25 2.43 30.40
CA PHE A 14 37.74 1.06 30.42
C PHE A 14 36.59 0.15 30.81
N ALA A 15 36.43 -0.92 30.04
CA ALA A 15 35.45 -1.97 30.28
C ALA A 15 36.20 -3.22 30.71
N GLU A 16 36.01 -3.63 31.97
CA GLU A 16 36.53 -4.88 32.52
C GLU A 16 35.36 -5.65 33.11
N GLU A 17 34.98 -6.76 32.45
CA GLU A 17 33.80 -7.55 32.78
C GLU A 17 32.53 -6.67 32.92
N ASP A 18 31.91 -6.67 34.11
CA ASP A 18 30.73 -5.89 34.47
C ASP A 18 31.08 -4.54 35.11
N THR A 19 32.35 -4.14 35.10
CA THR A 19 32.80 -2.84 35.62
C THR A 19 33.21 -1.91 34.49
N ARG A 20 32.81 -0.64 34.61
CA ARG A 20 33.14 0.47 33.72
C ARG A 20 33.83 1.55 34.53
N SER A 21 35.06 1.90 34.19
CA SER A 21 35.85 2.90 34.93
C SER A 21 36.42 3.95 33.98
N VAL A 22 36.73 5.14 34.52
CA VAL A 22 37.34 6.23 33.75
C VAL A 22 38.66 6.61 34.38
N LEU A 23 39.73 6.63 33.57
CA LEU A 23 41.02 7.17 34.04
C LEU A 23 40.88 8.67 34.31
N PHE A 24 41.09 9.03 35.58
CA PHE A 24 41.05 10.40 36.05
C PHE A 24 42.10 10.58 37.16
N ASP A 25 42.62 11.80 37.31
CA ASP A 25 43.76 12.07 38.22
C ASP A 25 43.36 12.07 39.72
N LEU A 26 42.09 11.83 40.03
CA LEU A 26 41.55 11.76 41.39
C LEU A 26 41.04 10.34 41.69
N PRO A 27 40.97 9.94 42.96
CA PRO A 27 40.31 8.69 43.33
C PRO A 27 38.82 8.73 42.98
N VAL A 28 38.27 7.56 42.68
CA VAL A 28 36.84 7.34 42.47
C VAL A 28 36.09 7.67 43.77
N ASP A 29 35.10 8.55 43.69
CA ASP A 29 34.27 8.97 44.84
C ASP A 29 32.77 8.68 44.61
N LEU A 30 32.43 8.06 43.47
CA LEU A 30 31.06 7.71 43.08
C LEU A 30 31.01 6.36 42.37
N VAL A 31 30.26 5.42 42.92
CA VAL A 31 29.95 4.13 42.30
C VAL A 31 28.48 4.13 41.92
N ILE A 32 28.17 3.88 40.64
CA ILE A 32 26.79 3.77 40.16
C ILE A 32 26.53 2.35 39.67
N GLN A 33 25.58 1.67 40.29
CA GLN A 33 25.10 0.36 39.83
C GLN A 33 23.90 0.56 38.89
N ILE A 34 24.00 0.02 37.67
CA ILE A 34 22.90 -0.05 36.71
C ILE A 34 22.79 -1.49 36.21
N ASN A 35 21.66 -2.14 36.47
CA ASN A 35 21.48 -3.56 36.18
C ASN A 35 22.63 -4.38 36.81
N ASN A 36 23.40 -5.10 35.98
CA ASN A 36 24.58 -5.85 36.42
C ASN A 36 25.88 -5.05 36.32
N THR A 37 25.87 -3.85 35.73
CA THR A 37 27.09 -3.06 35.45
C THR A 37 27.40 -2.05 36.56
N LYS A 38 28.65 -2.04 37.04
CA LYS A 38 29.20 -1.07 37.99
C LYS A 38 29.96 0.04 37.27
N PHE A 39 29.60 1.29 37.50
CA PHE A 39 30.29 2.46 36.98
C PHE A 39 31.11 3.14 38.08
N LEU A 40 32.43 3.13 37.94
CA LEU A 40 33.38 3.80 38.84
C LEU A 40 33.68 5.21 38.30
N LEU A 41 33.06 6.22 38.90
CA LEU A 41 32.96 7.59 38.40
C LEU A 41 33.34 8.63 39.46
N HIS A 42 33.24 9.90 39.07
CA HIS A 42 33.69 11.04 39.86
C HIS A 42 32.57 12.08 40.01
N LYS A 43 32.16 12.40 41.24
CA LYS A 43 31.12 13.38 41.58
C LYS A 43 31.38 14.73 40.90
N ILE A 44 32.63 15.17 40.90
CA ILE A 44 33.04 16.46 40.33
C ILE A 44 32.71 16.60 38.84
N GLN A 45 32.62 15.50 38.09
CA GLN A 45 32.28 15.53 36.66
C GLN A 45 30.78 15.37 36.42
N LEU A 46 30.10 14.53 37.19
CA LEU A 46 28.70 14.16 36.97
C LEU A 46 27.71 15.17 37.57
N LEU A 47 27.88 15.57 38.83
CA LEU A 47 26.91 16.40 39.56
C LEU A 47 26.66 17.80 38.95
N PRO A 48 27.65 18.47 38.30
CA PRO A 48 27.40 19.74 37.62
C PRO A 48 26.43 19.63 36.43
N LYS A 49 26.31 18.45 35.81
CA LYS A 49 25.54 18.24 34.58
C LYS A 49 24.31 17.36 34.78
N CYS A 50 24.29 16.49 35.79
CA CYS A 50 23.18 15.59 36.08
C CYS A 50 22.37 16.08 37.28
N GLY A 51 21.09 16.43 37.04
CA GLY A 51 20.20 16.92 38.08
C GLY A 51 19.74 15.84 39.06
N ILE A 52 19.50 14.61 38.59
CA ILE A 52 19.12 13.50 39.47
C ILE A 52 20.26 13.12 40.40
N LEU A 53 21.47 12.89 39.86
CA LEU A 53 22.61 12.51 40.69
C LEU A 53 22.97 13.60 41.69
N ARG A 54 22.85 14.89 41.30
CA ARG A 54 22.99 16.00 42.25
C ARG A 54 22.02 15.86 43.41
N GLN A 55 20.74 15.61 43.14
CA GLN A 55 19.72 15.47 44.17
C GLN A 55 19.97 14.26 45.09
N ILE A 56 20.35 13.11 44.53
CA ILE A 56 20.64 11.90 45.31
C ILE A 56 21.89 12.09 46.19
N CYS A 57 22.94 12.69 45.64
CA CYS A 57 24.21 12.88 46.35
C CYS A 57 24.21 14.08 47.31
N SER A 58 23.21 14.97 47.27
CA SER A 58 23.11 16.12 48.19
C SER A 58 22.82 15.74 49.64
N GLY A 59 22.40 14.50 49.91
CA GLY A 59 22.08 14.01 51.27
C GLY A 59 23.11 13.05 51.89
N SER A 60 24.22 12.73 51.20
CA SER A 60 25.25 11.85 51.77
C SER A 60 26.33 12.69 52.45
N ASP A 61 26.33 12.75 53.79
CA ASP A 61 27.40 13.37 54.57
C ASP A 61 28.71 12.56 54.44
N ASP A 62 29.79 13.22 54.02
CA ASP A 62 31.21 12.91 54.21
C ASP A 62 31.73 11.46 54.06
N SER A 63 31.03 10.56 53.35
CA SER A 63 31.62 9.30 52.91
C SER A 63 32.49 9.53 51.67
N ASN A 64 33.76 9.08 51.72
CA ASN A 64 34.70 9.18 50.60
C ASN A 64 34.19 8.49 49.33
N GLU A 65 33.33 7.48 49.48
CA GLU A 65 32.70 6.76 48.38
C GLU A 65 31.17 6.79 48.56
N THR A 66 30.44 7.17 47.52
CA THR A 66 28.97 7.10 47.48
C THR A 66 28.55 6.05 46.46
N GLU A 67 27.81 5.05 46.91
CA GLU A 67 27.21 4.04 46.02
C GLU A 67 25.75 4.42 45.75
N VAL A 68 25.39 4.47 44.47
CA VAL A 68 24.03 4.81 44.00
C VAL A 68 23.54 3.70 43.09
N GLU A 69 22.39 3.13 43.43
CA GLU A 69 21.69 2.23 42.52
C GLU A 69 20.72 3.03 41.64
N LEU A 70 20.93 2.98 40.33
CA LEU A 70 20.03 3.54 39.33
C LEU A 70 19.34 2.39 38.60
N HIS A 71 18.20 1.99 39.16
CA HIS A 71 17.29 1.04 38.51
C HIS A 71 16.51 1.74 37.38
N ASP A 72 16.14 0.96 36.36
CA ASP A 72 15.22 1.36 35.28
C ASP A 72 15.64 2.57 34.43
N ILE A 73 16.94 2.81 34.24
CA ILE A 73 17.36 3.85 33.30
C ILE A 73 16.94 3.49 31.87
N PRO A 74 16.22 4.37 31.15
CA PRO A 74 15.80 4.06 29.80
C PRO A 74 17.01 3.98 28.86
N GLY A 75 17.07 2.90 28.07
CA GLY A 75 18.20 2.62 27.19
C GLY A 75 19.38 1.92 27.87
N GLY A 76 19.25 1.58 29.16
CA GLY A 76 20.20 0.74 29.88
C GLY A 76 21.57 1.38 30.12
N GLU A 77 22.53 0.52 30.41
CA GLU A 77 23.92 0.87 30.72
C GLU A 77 24.61 1.63 29.57
N GLU A 78 24.35 1.27 28.31
CA GLU A 78 24.95 1.92 27.15
C GLU A 78 24.50 3.39 27.02
N ALA A 79 23.20 3.65 27.25
CA ALA A 79 22.67 5.02 27.22
C ALA A 79 23.23 5.86 28.38
N PHE A 80 23.36 5.26 29.57
CA PHE A 80 24.02 5.90 30.70
C PHE A 80 25.49 6.24 30.40
N GLU A 81 26.23 5.32 29.77
CA GLU A 81 27.63 5.53 29.41
C GLU A 81 27.79 6.74 28.49
N LEU A 82 26.87 6.96 27.53
CA LEU A 82 26.85 8.16 26.70
C LEU A 82 26.66 9.44 27.54
N CYS A 83 25.75 9.43 28.51
CA CYS A 83 25.55 10.54 29.44
C CYS A 83 26.80 10.79 30.31
N ALA A 84 27.46 9.74 30.78
CA ALA A 84 28.68 9.83 31.57
C ALA A 84 29.85 10.39 30.73
N LYS A 85 30.10 9.84 29.53
CA LYS A 85 31.11 10.35 28.60
C LYS A 85 30.92 11.84 28.31
N PHE A 86 29.67 12.31 28.19
CA PHE A 86 29.36 13.72 27.97
C PHE A 86 29.78 14.56 29.19
N CYS A 87 29.59 14.03 30.39
CA CYS A 87 30.01 14.67 31.62
C CYS A 87 31.53 14.87 31.67
N TYR A 88 32.31 13.86 31.28
CA TYR A 88 33.77 13.93 31.22
C TYR A 88 34.33 14.75 30.03
N GLY A 89 33.48 15.16 29.08
CA GLY A 89 33.93 15.79 27.84
C GLY A 89 34.63 14.83 26.88
N ILE A 90 34.40 13.54 27.07
CA ILE A 90 34.85 12.46 26.19
C ILE A 90 34.09 12.53 24.88
N THR A 91 34.80 12.21 23.81
CA THR A 91 34.25 12.15 22.47
C THR A 91 33.15 11.09 22.37
N ILE A 92 31.96 11.50 21.94
CA ILE A 92 30.81 10.64 21.66
C ILE A 92 30.40 10.83 20.20
N ASN A 93 30.08 9.73 19.53
CA ASN A 93 29.50 9.73 18.20
C ASN A 93 28.02 9.36 18.27
N LEU A 94 27.15 10.31 17.90
CA LEU A 94 25.71 10.15 17.90
C LEU A 94 25.19 9.96 16.47
N SER A 95 24.22 9.07 16.31
CA SER A 95 23.56 8.71 15.06
C SER A 95 22.11 8.33 15.32
N ALA A 96 21.34 8.01 14.27
CA ALA A 96 19.97 7.51 14.40
C ALA A 96 19.84 6.25 15.28
N HIS A 97 20.90 5.44 15.39
CA HIS A 97 20.87 4.18 16.15
C HIS A 97 20.92 4.37 17.67
N ASN A 98 21.65 5.37 18.16
CA ASN A 98 21.88 5.55 19.61
C ASN A 98 21.23 6.83 20.16
N LEU A 99 20.54 7.59 19.31
CA LEU A 99 19.91 8.84 19.70
C LEU A 99 18.77 8.66 20.70
N VAL A 100 17.84 7.74 20.43
CA VAL A 100 16.63 7.58 21.25
C VAL A 100 16.98 7.14 22.67
N PRO A 101 17.81 6.09 22.88
CA PRO A 101 18.30 5.75 24.21
C PRO A 101 19.00 6.93 24.91
N ALA A 102 19.89 7.64 24.20
CA ALA A 102 20.61 8.79 24.77
C ALA A 102 19.68 9.94 25.19
N VAL A 103 18.64 10.25 24.39
CA VAL A 103 17.65 11.28 24.73
C VAL A 103 16.87 10.87 25.97
N CYS A 104 16.41 9.63 26.03
CA CYS A 104 15.64 9.13 27.17
C CYS A 104 16.48 9.15 28.45
N ALA A 105 17.72 8.63 28.41
CA ALA A 105 18.64 8.65 29.55
C ALA A 105 19.00 10.09 29.98
N ALA A 106 19.29 10.98 29.04
CA ALA A 106 19.60 12.39 29.35
C ALA A 106 18.41 13.12 30.00
N LYS A 107 17.19 12.83 29.55
CA LYS A 107 15.96 13.38 30.14
C LYS A 107 15.68 12.79 31.52
N PHE A 108 15.83 11.47 31.67
CA PHE A 108 15.76 10.79 32.96
C PHE A 108 16.71 11.44 33.95
N LEU A 109 18.01 11.53 33.63
CA LEU A 109 19.05 12.13 34.46
C LEU A 109 18.93 13.66 34.66
N ARG A 110 17.89 14.29 34.10
CA ARG A 110 17.64 15.74 34.12
C ARG A 110 18.84 16.55 33.62
N MET A 111 19.49 16.09 32.55
CA MET A 111 20.60 16.79 31.89
C MET A 111 20.10 17.92 31.00
N THR A 112 19.37 18.86 31.59
CA THR A 112 18.65 19.96 30.92
C THR A 112 19.39 21.29 31.06
N GLU A 113 18.97 22.29 30.27
CA GLU A 113 19.49 23.67 30.32
C GLU A 113 19.33 24.34 31.70
N SER A 114 18.32 23.92 32.47
CA SER A 114 18.10 24.42 33.83
C SER A 114 19.20 24.01 34.82
N ILE A 115 19.95 22.94 34.52
CA ILE A 115 21.04 22.45 35.37
C ILE A 115 22.39 23.02 34.91
N CYS A 116 22.62 23.04 33.59
CA CYS A 116 23.86 23.53 32.98
C CYS A 116 23.53 24.09 31.59
N LYS A 117 24.17 25.19 31.18
CA LYS A 117 23.96 25.75 29.83
C LYS A 117 24.54 24.83 28.75
N ALA A 118 23.83 24.67 27.64
CA ALA A 118 24.15 23.76 26.54
C ALA A 118 24.39 22.31 27.03
N ASN A 119 23.51 21.82 27.90
CA ASN A 119 23.58 20.47 28.44
C ASN A 119 23.20 19.41 27.39
N PHE A 120 23.35 18.14 27.75
CA PHE A 120 23.26 17.05 26.79
C PHE A 120 21.89 16.95 26.12
N ALA A 121 20.80 17.06 26.89
CA ALA A 121 19.45 16.93 26.34
C ALA A 121 19.16 17.97 25.24
N ALA A 122 19.59 19.23 25.42
CA ALA A 122 19.39 20.28 24.43
C ALA A 122 20.21 20.05 23.15
N LYS A 123 21.44 19.54 23.29
CA LYS A 123 22.27 19.16 22.13
C LYS A 123 21.67 18.01 21.35
N LEU A 124 21.13 17.00 22.04
CA LEU A 124 20.46 15.86 21.42
C LEU A 124 19.17 16.30 20.71
N GLU A 125 18.36 17.16 21.34
CA GLU A 125 17.17 17.73 20.70
C GLU A 125 17.53 18.52 19.44
N ALA A 126 18.54 19.39 19.51
CA ALA A 126 18.98 20.15 18.35
C ALA A 126 19.41 19.23 17.19
N PHE A 127 20.13 18.15 17.48
CA PHE A 127 20.51 17.15 16.47
C PHE A 127 19.32 16.37 15.92
N PHE A 128 18.37 15.99 16.78
CA PHE A 128 17.14 15.33 16.38
C PHE A 128 16.37 16.15 15.34
N TYR A 129 16.11 17.43 15.63
CA TYR A 129 15.37 18.31 14.71
C TYR A 129 16.16 18.70 13.47
N SER A 130 17.40 19.15 13.62
CA SER A 130 18.15 19.75 12.49
C SER A 130 18.78 18.74 11.54
N CYS A 131 19.01 17.50 12.00
CA CYS A 131 19.75 16.51 11.23
C CYS A 131 18.93 15.26 10.95
N ILE A 132 18.38 14.64 12.00
CA ILE A 132 17.76 13.33 11.95
C ILE A 132 16.40 13.40 11.27
N LEU A 133 15.52 14.29 11.74
CA LEU A 133 14.21 14.50 11.12
C LEU A 133 14.35 15.04 9.68
N GLU A 134 15.40 15.79 9.35
CA GLU A 134 15.66 16.20 7.96
C GLU A 134 16.08 15.02 7.04
N GLY A 135 16.55 13.90 7.60
CA GLY A 135 16.98 12.73 6.83
C GLY A 135 15.87 11.70 6.63
N TRP A 136 15.74 11.15 5.42
CA TRP A 136 14.81 10.03 5.14
C TRP A 136 15.19 8.77 5.92
N LYS A 137 16.36 8.20 5.62
CA LYS A 137 16.89 6.98 6.27
C LYS A 137 17.07 7.17 7.78
N ASP A 138 17.60 8.33 8.18
CA ASP A 138 17.89 8.63 9.58
C ASP A 138 16.58 8.69 10.41
N SER A 139 15.48 9.25 9.87
CA SER A 139 14.17 9.24 10.54
C SER A 139 13.59 7.83 10.70
N ILE A 140 13.75 6.95 9.69
CA ILE A 140 13.25 5.57 9.74
C ILE A 140 14.02 4.75 10.77
N VAL A 141 15.35 4.84 10.77
CA VAL A 141 16.19 4.15 11.75
C VAL A 141 15.91 4.64 13.17
N THR A 142 15.73 5.95 13.35
CA THR A 142 15.36 6.52 14.66
C THR A 142 13.97 6.06 15.11
N LEU A 143 13.03 5.89 14.18
CA LEU A 143 11.72 5.32 14.49
C LEU A 143 11.83 3.85 14.91
N GLN A 144 12.72 3.06 14.31
CA GLN A 144 12.92 1.66 14.70
C GLN A 144 13.46 1.53 16.13
N THR A 145 14.35 2.43 16.56
CA THR A 145 14.94 2.39 17.90
C THR A 145 13.98 2.82 19.02
N THR A 146 12.81 3.39 18.69
CA THR A 146 11.79 3.68 19.72
C THR A 146 11.18 2.43 20.32
N THR A 147 11.26 1.29 19.62
CA THR A 147 10.76 -0.01 20.12
C THR A 147 11.53 -0.54 21.33
N GLU A 148 12.79 -0.10 21.52
CA GLU A 148 13.62 -0.49 22.66
C GLU A 148 13.19 0.22 23.95
N VAL A 149 12.60 1.41 23.84
CA VAL A 149 12.15 2.26 24.96
C VAL A 149 10.78 2.89 24.67
N PRO A 150 9.71 2.08 24.55
CA PRO A 150 8.43 2.52 24.01
C PRO A 150 7.77 3.61 24.86
N ASP A 151 7.65 3.41 26.17
CA ASP A 151 6.98 4.35 27.08
C ASP A 151 7.63 5.73 27.05
N TRP A 152 8.97 5.77 27.08
CA TRP A 152 9.73 7.02 27.02
C TRP A 152 9.63 7.68 25.65
N SER A 153 9.70 6.89 24.57
CA SER A 153 9.62 7.41 23.20
C SER A 153 8.27 8.06 22.89
N GLU A 154 7.18 7.47 23.38
CA GLU A 154 5.83 8.03 23.26
C GLU A 154 5.65 9.28 24.11
N ASN A 155 6.03 9.23 25.39
CA ASN A 155 5.90 10.36 26.32
C ASN A 155 6.72 11.59 25.88
N LEU A 156 7.91 11.37 25.33
CA LEU A 156 8.76 12.45 24.79
C LEU A 156 8.34 12.89 23.38
N GLY A 157 7.38 12.20 22.76
CA GLY A 157 6.86 12.48 21.43
C GLY A 157 7.84 12.17 20.29
N ILE A 158 8.84 11.31 20.52
CA ILE A 158 9.87 10.96 19.52
C ILE A 158 9.24 10.17 18.38
N THR A 159 8.46 9.13 18.71
CA THR A 159 7.77 8.26 17.74
C THR A 159 6.91 9.08 16.78
N ARG A 160 6.03 9.93 17.34
CA ARG A 160 5.13 10.78 16.56
C ARG A 160 5.89 11.73 15.63
N ARG A 161 6.94 12.41 16.12
CA ARG A 161 7.74 13.34 15.31
C ARG A 161 8.48 12.65 14.17
N CYS A 162 8.96 11.42 14.38
CA CYS A 162 9.56 10.63 13.31
C CYS A 162 8.53 10.24 12.25
N ILE A 163 7.33 9.80 12.66
CA ILE A 163 6.22 9.50 11.74
C ILE A 163 5.86 10.74 10.94
N ASP A 164 5.61 11.87 11.60
CA ASP A 164 5.22 13.13 10.95
C ASP A 164 6.27 13.55 9.90
N SER A 165 7.56 13.48 10.25
CA SER A 165 8.68 13.79 9.33
C SER A 165 8.75 12.85 8.12
N ILE A 166 8.54 11.55 8.32
CA ILE A 166 8.54 10.56 7.25
C ILE A 166 7.36 10.80 6.32
N VAL A 167 6.18 11.03 6.88
CA VAL A 167 4.95 11.29 6.11
C VAL A 167 5.05 12.59 5.32
N GLU A 168 5.62 13.65 5.90
CA GLU A 168 5.92 14.89 5.19
C GLU A 168 6.80 14.63 3.95
N LYS A 169 7.83 13.78 4.07
CA LYS A 169 8.70 13.41 2.94
C LYS A 169 8.00 12.56 1.89
N ILE A 170 7.09 11.67 2.29
CA ILE A 170 6.27 10.88 1.35
C ILE A 170 5.36 11.79 0.52
N LEU A 171 4.87 12.89 1.11
CA LEU A 171 4.00 13.87 0.44
C LEU A 171 4.75 14.80 -0.52
N ILE A 172 6.09 14.84 -0.47
CA ILE A 172 6.90 15.65 -1.38
C ILE A 172 6.79 15.10 -2.81
N HIS A 173 6.57 16.01 -3.77
CA HIS A 173 6.52 15.67 -5.19
C HIS A 173 7.80 14.95 -5.63
N THR A 174 7.67 13.86 -6.39
CA THR A 174 8.79 12.97 -6.75
C THR A 174 9.96 13.66 -7.43
N SER A 175 9.73 14.79 -8.13
CA SER A 175 10.80 15.60 -8.74
C SER A 175 11.71 16.31 -7.75
N LYS A 176 11.29 16.46 -6.49
CA LYS A 176 12.05 17.11 -5.40
C LYS A 176 12.75 16.09 -4.49
N VAL A 177 12.57 14.80 -4.74
CA VAL A 177 13.24 13.74 -4.00
C VAL A 177 14.70 13.71 -4.41
N THR A 178 15.58 14.17 -3.52
CA THR A 178 17.03 14.26 -3.74
C THR A 178 17.84 13.29 -2.86
N TRP A 179 17.17 12.61 -1.93
CA TRP A 179 17.79 11.65 -1.02
C TRP A 179 17.77 10.22 -1.59
N SER A 180 18.65 9.37 -1.06
CA SER A 180 18.70 7.95 -1.40
C SER A 180 17.55 7.16 -0.78
N PHE A 181 16.95 6.26 -1.55
CA PHE A 181 15.91 5.32 -1.12
C PHE A 181 16.18 3.92 -1.68
N LYS A 182 15.59 2.89 -1.06
CA LYS A 182 15.67 1.52 -1.54
C LYS A 182 14.58 1.25 -2.58
N TYR A 183 14.98 0.76 -3.75
CA TYR A 183 14.04 0.34 -4.78
C TYR A 183 14.66 -0.78 -5.62
N THR A 184 14.32 -2.02 -5.27
CA THR A 184 14.95 -3.24 -5.77
C THR A 184 14.06 -4.02 -6.75
N ARG A 185 12.98 -3.39 -7.24
CA ARG A 185 12.03 -4.04 -8.14
C ARG A 185 12.67 -4.50 -9.45
N PRO A 186 12.33 -5.70 -9.95
CA PRO A 186 12.84 -6.23 -11.21
C PRO A 186 12.66 -5.23 -12.36
N GLY A 187 13.74 -4.97 -13.11
CA GLY A 187 13.75 -4.08 -14.26
C GLY A 187 13.93 -2.58 -13.96
N TYR A 188 14.04 -2.16 -12.69
CA TYR A 188 14.34 -0.76 -12.34
C TYR A 188 15.83 -0.42 -12.51
N ALA A 189 16.73 -1.29 -12.06
CA ALA A 189 18.18 -1.04 -12.18
C ALA A 189 18.69 -1.09 -13.63
N GLU A 190 18.02 -1.87 -14.49
CA GLU A 190 18.42 -2.12 -15.89
C GLU A 190 17.98 -1.01 -16.85
N LYS A 191 16.92 -0.28 -16.49
CA LYS A 191 16.38 0.83 -17.28
C LYS A 191 16.84 2.10 -16.59
N HIS A 192 17.82 2.81 -17.13
CA HIS A 192 18.29 4.10 -16.60
C HIS A 192 17.14 5.11 -16.44
N HIS A 193 16.41 5.02 -15.32
CA HIS A 193 15.21 5.80 -15.06
C HIS A 193 15.63 7.20 -14.63
N HIS A 194 15.12 8.20 -15.35
CA HIS A 194 15.39 9.61 -15.09
C HIS A 194 14.45 10.22 -14.04
N THR A 195 13.44 9.47 -13.58
CA THR A 195 12.40 9.94 -12.67
C THR A 195 12.21 8.99 -11.49
N VAL A 196 11.98 9.57 -10.31
CA VAL A 196 11.69 8.84 -9.08
C VAL A 196 10.27 8.25 -9.16
N PRO A 197 10.10 6.93 -8.92
CA PRO A 197 8.78 6.28 -8.87
C PRO A 197 7.86 6.91 -7.82
N ARG A 198 6.54 6.79 -7.96
CA ARG A 198 5.59 7.36 -6.97
C ARG A 198 5.55 6.57 -5.66
N ASP A 199 5.91 5.30 -5.71
CA ASP A 199 5.94 4.32 -4.63
C ASP A 199 7.36 4.08 -4.10
N TRP A 200 8.29 4.99 -4.38
CA TRP A 200 9.73 4.93 -4.02
C TRP A 200 10.00 4.63 -2.54
N TRP A 201 9.08 5.00 -1.65
CA TRP A 201 9.20 4.90 -0.20
C TRP A 201 8.79 3.53 0.36
N THR A 202 8.07 2.73 -0.42
CA THR A 202 7.37 1.53 0.08
C THR A 202 8.31 0.46 0.62
N GLU A 203 9.46 0.22 -0.03
CA GLU A 203 10.43 -0.79 0.40
C GLU A 203 11.12 -0.40 1.71
N ASP A 204 11.50 0.87 1.87
CA ASP A 204 12.15 1.36 3.10
C ASP A 204 11.18 1.29 4.30
N ILE A 205 9.92 1.68 4.10
CA ILE A 205 8.89 1.59 5.16
C ILE A 205 8.53 0.14 5.49
N SER A 206 8.72 -0.80 4.55
CA SER A 206 8.54 -2.23 4.82
C SER A 206 9.60 -2.84 5.75
N ASP A 207 10.65 -2.09 6.09
CA ASP A 207 11.65 -2.49 7.09
C ASP A 207 11.19 -2.24 8.54
N LEU A 208 10.04 -1.57 8.75
CA LEU A 208 9.43 -1.40 10.08
C LEU A 208 8.75 -2.70 10.57
N ASP A 209 8.72 -2.89 11.89
CA ASP A 209 7.85 -3.91 12.50
C ASP A 209 6.36 -3.61 12.25
N ILE A 210 5.50 -4.57 12.56
CA ILE A 210 4.08 -4.48 12.22
C ILE A 210 3.34 -3.35 12.94
N ASP A 211 3.75 -3.01 14.16
CA ASP A 211 3.07 -2.00 14.96
C ASP A 211 3.47 -0.60 14.48
N LEU A 212 4.76 -0.36 14.25
CA LEU A 212 5.25 0.88 13.64
C LEU A 212 4.76 1.06 12.20
N PHE A 213 4.74 -0.01 11.41
CA PHE A 213 4.19 0.01 10.05
C PHE A 213 2.70 0.37 10.08
N ARG A 214 1.93 -0.19 11.03
CA ARG A 214 0.52 0.16 11.22
C ARG A 214 0.34 1.63 11.57
N CYS A 215 1.11 2.14 12.54
CA CYS A 215 1.09 3.57 12.89
C CYS A 215 1.41 4.45 11.68
N MET A 216 2.39 4.06 10.86
CA MET A 216 2.75 4.78 9.64
C MET A 216 1.61 4.81 8.61
N ILE A 217 1.01 3.66 8.30
CA ILE A 217 -0.09 3.58 7.33
C ILE A 217 -1.33 4.34 7.84
N THR A 218 -1.66 4.24 9.13
CA THR A 218 -2.76 5.01 9.73
C THR A 218 -2.50 6.51 9.66
N ALA A 219 -1.27 6.96 9.91
CA ALA A 219 -0.90 8.37 9.76
C ALA A 219 -1.05 8.84 8.31
N ILE A 220 -0.56 8.08 7.33
CA ILE A 220 -0.71 8.39 5.90
C ILE A 220 -2.20 8.46 5.50
N GLN A 221 -3.01 7.51 5.96
CA GLN A 221 -4.46 7.47 5.69
C GLN A 221 -5.17 8.69 6.29
N SER A 222 -4.81 9.10 7.51
CA SER A 222 -5.46 10.24 8.19
C SER A 222 -5.33 11.57 7.43
N ILE A 223 -4.28 11.71 6.62
CA ILE A 223 -4.02 12.92 5.83
C ILE A 223 -4.93 13.00 4.60
N ASN A 224 -5.41 11.86 4.07
CA ASN A 224 -6.31 11.79 2.92
C ASN A 224 -5.81 12.49 1.63
N ILE A 225 -4.50 12.70 1.47
CA ILE A 225 -3.90 13.31 0.26
C ILE A 225 -3.35 12.25 -0.71
N LEU A 226 -2.79 11.15 -0.19
CA LEU A 226 -2.19 10.11 -1.02
C LEU A 226 -3.28 9.26 -1.70
N PRO A 227 -3.11 8.92 -2.99
CA PRO A 227 -3.96 7.92 -3.63
C PRO A 227 -3.96 6.59 -2.87
N SER A 228 -5.14 6.01 -2.66
CA SER A 228 -5.30 4.73 -1.95
C SER A 228 -4.56 3.57 -2.62
N THR A 229 -4.28 3.68 -3.92
CA THR A 229 -3.45 2.73 -4.68
C THR A 229 -1.99 2.70 -4.20
N LEU A 230 -1.41 3.83 -3.79
CA LEU A 230 -0.04 3.86 -3.25
C LEU A 230 0.02 3.24 -1.85
N ILE A 231 -1.03 3.43 -1.06
CA ILE A 231 -1.18 2.76 0.24
C ILE A 231 -1.30 1.25 0.03
N GLY A 232 -2.12 0.82 -0.94
CA GLY A 232 -2.22 -0.58 -1.33
C GLY A 232 -0.91 -1.18 -1.81
N GLU A 233 -0.10 -0.41 -2.55
CA GLU A 233 1.23 -0.84 -2.98
C GLU A 233 2.19 -1.02 -1.79
N ALA A 234 2.15 -0.12 -0.81
CA ALA A 234 2.91 -0.29 0.44
C ALA A 234 2.52 -1.57 1.19
N LEU A 235 1.21 -1.86 1.28
CA LEU A 235 0.70 -3.10 1.87
C LEU A 235 1.14 -4.33 1.07
N HIS A 236 1.18 -4.24 -0.26
CA HIS A 236 1.63 -5.32 -1.13
C HIS A 236 3.13 -5.63 -0.92
N VAL A 237 3.98 -4.60 -0.88
CA VAL A 237 5.42 -4.75 -0.59
C VAL A 237 5.64 -5.34 0.79
N TYR A 238 4.92 -4.83 1.80
CA TYR A 238 5.01 -5.36 3.17
C TYR A 238 4.59 -6.83 3.24
N ALA A 239 3.46 -7.18 2.64
CA ALA A 239 2.96 -8.55 2.56
C ALA A 239 3.97 -9.48 1.87
N TYR A 240 4.55 -9.05 0.74
CA TYR A 240 5.52 -9.87 0.00
C TYR A 240 6.79 -10.16 0.81
N LYS A 241 7.19 -9.22 1.68
CA LYS A 241 8.38 -9.34 2.50
C LYS A 241 8.16 -10.21 3.75
N TRP A 242 7.02 -10.04 4.42
CA TRP A 242 6.76 -10.62 5.74
C TRP A 242 5.85 -11.86 5.72
N LEU A 243 5.08 -12.09 4.66
CA LEU A 243 4.27 -13.30 4.50
C LEU A 243 4.99 -14.34 3.64
N PRO A 244 4.77 -15.64 3.90
CA PRO A 244 5.42 -16.70 3.14
C PRO A 244 5.04 -16.64 1.65
N LYS A 245 6.03 -16.90 0.79
CA LYS A 245 5.81 -17.00 -0.66
C LYS A 245 4.94 -18.22 -0.95
N ILE A 246 3.71 -17.97 -1.41
CA ILE A 246 2.70 -18.98 -1.77
C ILE A 246 3.21 -19.99 -2.84
N SER A 247 4.32 -19.68 -3.53
CA SER A 247 4.83 -20.45 -4.68
C SER A 247 5.70 -21.66 -4.32
N SER A 248 6.32 -21.70 -3.14
CA SER A 248 7.17 -22.83 -2.79
C SER A 248 6.35 -23.95 -2.17
N LYS A 249 6.14 -25.02 -2.94
CA LYS A 249 6.11 -26.40 -2.43
C LYS A 249 7.42 -26.66 -1.69
N SER A 250 7.61 -26.06 -0.53
CA SER A 250 8.65 -26.46 0.40
C SER A 250 7.99 -27.50 1.28
N GLY A 251 8.46 -28.73 1.17
CA GLY A 251 8.13 -29.78 2.11
C GLY A 251 8.27 -29.23 3.53
N ILE A 252 7.28 -29.57 4.35
CA ILE A 252 7.37 -29.47 5.79
C ILE A 252 8.56 -30.36 6.18
N SER A 253 9.75 -29.77 6.25
CA SER A 253 10.89 -30.40 6.89
C SER A 253 10.54 -30.51 8.37
N GLU A 254 10.65 -31.71 8.92
CA GLU A 254 10.39 -32.08 10.31
C GLU A 254 11.36 -31.37 11.28
N SER A 255 11.24 -30.05 11.38
CA SER A 255 11.81 -29.26 12.47
C SER A 255 10.69 -28.88 13.43
N SER A 256 10.99 -28.94 14.72
CA SER A 256 10.09 -28.89 15.88
C SER A 256 8.72 -28.22 15.67
N VAL A 257 7.65 -28.95 15.98
CA VAL A 257 6.23 -28.52 15.91
C VAL A 257 5.98 -27.17 16.62
N SER A 258 6.72 -26.86 17.69
CA SER A 258 6.58 -25.61 18.45
C SER A 258 7.01 -24.35 17.69
N GLN A 259 8.10 -24.42 16.92
CA GLN A 259 8.60 -23.27 16.14
C GLN A 259 7.69 -22.97 14.95
N THR A 260 7.03 -24.00 14.42
CA THR A 260 6.08 -23.86 13.30
C THR A 260 4.80 -23.13 13.75
N GLU A 261 4.27 -23.46 14.94
CA GLU A 261 3.07 -22.81 15.47
C GLU A 261 3.30 -21.34 15.83
N GLU A 262 4.43 -21.00 16.47
CA GLU A 262 4.75 -19.59 16.78
C GLU A 262 4.93 -18.75 15.50
N MET A 263 5.55 -19.32 14.46
CA MET A 263 5.69 -18.68 13.15
C MET A 263 4.32 -18.46 12.50
N ILE A 264 3.43 -19.44 12.51
CA ILE A 264 2.06 -19.32 11.97
C ILE A 264 1.28 -18.25 12.72
N GLN A 265 1.42 -18.17 14.05
CA GLN A 265 0.78 -17.11 14.85
C GLN A 265 1.31 -15.72 14.50
N LYS A 266 2.62 -15.56 14.31
CA LYS A 266 3.21 -14.29 13.83
C LYS A 266 2.68 -13.92 12.44
N GLN A 267 2.63 -14.88 11.51
CA GLN A 267 2.07 -14.67 10.18
C GLN A 267 0.58 -14.28 10.23
N ARG A 268 -0.21 -14.88 11.13
CA ARG A 268 -1.61 -14.53 11.34
C ARG A 268 -1.77 -13.10 11.83
N LYS A 269 -0.97 -12.67 12.82
CA LYS A 269 -0.97 -11.28 13.32
C LYS A 269 -0.63 -10.27 12.23
N VAL A 270 0.38 -10.57 11.41
CA VAL A 270 0.77 -9.72 10.28
C VAL A 270 -0.34 -9.65 9.24
N LEU A 271 -0.93 -10.79 8.87
CA LEU A 271 -2.05 -10.86 7.93
C LEU A 271 -3.26 -10.05 8.42
N ASP A 272 -3.69 -10.25 9.67
CA ASP A 272 -4.82 -9.54 10.27
C ASP A 272 -4.58 -8.02 10.27
N SER A 273 -3.37 -7.61 10.63
CA SER A 273 -2.95 -6.21 10.61
C SER A 273 -3.01 -5.64 9.19
N ILE A 274 -2.45 -6.34 8.18
CA ILE A 274 -2.52 -5.91 6.77
C ILE A 274 -3.97 -5.74 6.33
N VAL A 275 -4.83 -6.73 6.59
CA VAL A 275 -6.24 -6.70 6.19
C VAL A 275 -6.97 -5.51 6.82
N SER A 276 -6.69 -5.21 8.08
CA SER A 276 -7.28 -4.06 8.78
C SER A 276 -6.88 -2.70 8.19
N MET A 277 -5.69 -2.63 7.55
CA MET A 277 -5.17 -1.40 6.95
C MET A 277 -5.56 -1.20 5.49
N ILE A 278 -6.16 -2.18 4.81
CA ILE A 278 -6.55 -2.04 3.41
C ILE A 278 -7.60 -0.92 3.29
N PRO A 279 -7.38 0.12 2.46
CA PRO A 279 -8.37 1.19 2.29
C PRO A 279 -9.75 0.70 1.87
N THR A 280 -10.78 1.50 2.11
CA THR A 280 -12.16 1.12 1.77
C THR A 280 -12.52 1.39 0.31
N GLU A 281 -11.75 2.23 -0.38
CA GLU A 281 -11.98 2.58 -1.78
C GLU A 281 -11.72 1.39 -2.70
N LEU A 282 -12.55 1.28 -3.74
CA LEU A 282 -12.38 0.30 -4.81
C LEU A 282 -11.08 0.55 -5.58
N GLY A 283 -10.39 -0.53 -5.94
CA GLY A 283 -9.13 -0.44 -6.68
C GLY A 283 -7.92 0.01 -5.85
N SER A 284 -8.06 0.20 -4.53
CA SER A 284 -6.92 0.48 -3.64
C SER A 284 -5.87 -0.63 -3.69
N VAL A 285 -6.30 -1.88 -3.83
CA VAL A 285 -5.45 -3.05 -4.08
C VAL A 285 -6.07 -3.93 -5.16
N SER A 286 -5.25 -4.70 -5.88
CA SER A 286 -5.75 -5.62 -6.91
C SER A 286 -6.55 -6.79 -6.30
N VAL A 287 -7.54 -7.29 -7.03
CA VAL A 287 -8.33 -8.46 -6.60
C VAL A 287 -7.46 -9.71 -6.47
N GLY A 288 -6.47 -9.88 -7.34
CA GLY A 288 -5.49 -10.97 -7.23
C GLY A 288 -4.69 -10.90 -5.94
N PHE A 289 -4.34 -9.69 -5.44
CA PHE A 289 -3.71 -9.56 -4.13
C PHE A 289 -4.65 -9.95 -2.99
N LEU A 290 -5.90 -9.49 -3.02
CA LEU A 290 -6.90 -9.86 -2.00
C LEU A 290 -7.16 -11.37 -1.97
N LEU A 291 -7.27 -12.01 -3.14
CA LEU A 291 -7.46 -13.45 -3.25
C LEU A 291 -6.22 -14.24 -2.81
N LYS A 292 -5.00 -13.73 -3.05
CA LYS A 292 -3.77 -14.28 -2.47
C LYS A 292 -3.75 -14.18 -0.94
N LEU A 293 -4.18 -13.05 -0.37
CA LEU A 293 -4.33 -12.90 1.08
C LEU A 293 -5.39 -13.85 1.64
N LEU A 294 -6.50 -14.07 0.92
CA LEU A 294 -7.56 -15.01 1.32
C LEU A 294 -7.08 -16.47 1.28
N ARG A 295 -6.27 -16.83 0.28
CA ARG A 295 -5.59 -18.12 0.21
C ARG A 295 -4.64 -18.30 1.39
N LEU A 296 -3.83 -17.28 1.70
CA LEU A 296 -2.96 -17.30 2.88
C LEU A 296 -3.77 -17.41 4.18
N ALA A 297 -4.86 -16.65 4.33
CA ALA A 297 -5.77 -16.71 5.47
C ALA A 297 -6.33 -18.11 5.69
N SER A 298 -6.59 -18.84 4.61
CA SER A 298 -7.05 -20.23 4.65
C SER A 298 -5.94 -21.18 5.07
N LEU A 299 -4.71 -20.96 4.59
CA LEU A 299 -3.53 -21.75 4.93
C LEU A 299 -3.10 -21.59 6.40
N VAL A 300 -3.02 -20.35 6.92
CA VAL A 300 -2.58 -20.09 8.32
C VAL A 300 -3.71 -20.20 9.34
N GLY A 301 -4.92 -20.60 8.91
CA GLY A 301 -6.08 -20.71 9.80
C GLY A 301 -6.45 -19.38 10.47
N ALA A 302 -6.50 -18.29 9.71
CA ALA A 302 -6.84 -16.96 10.22
C ALA A 302 -8.29 -16.88 10.76
N HIS A 303 -8.56 -15.85 11.57
CA HIS A 303 -9.88 -15.63 12.15
C HIS A 303 -10.99 -15.49 11.09
N GLN A 304 -12.18 -15.95 11.43
CA GLN A 304 -13.34 -15.90 10.52
C GLN A 304 -13.71 -14.48 10.13
N SER A 305 -13.50 -13.50 11.01
CA SER A 305 -13.66 -12.07 10.72
C SER A 305 -12.74 -11.59 9.61
N THR A 306 -11.45 -11.95 9.66
CA THR A 306 -10.45 -11.60 8.63
C THR A 306 -10.82 -12.23 7.29
N LYS A 307 -11.21 -13.51 7.29
CA LYS A 307 -11.68 -14.19 6.07
C LYS A 307 -12.93 -13.53 5.50
N ALA A 308 -13.92 -13.22 6.34
CA ALA A 308 -15.14 -12.55 5.92
C ALA A 308 -14.87 -11.16 5.33
N GLU A 309 -13.94 -10.40 5.91
CA GLU A 309 -13.55 -9.08 5.40
C GLU A 309 -12.83 -9.17 4.05
N LEU A 310 -11.92 -10.14 3.90
CA LEU A 310 -11.26 -10.43 2.63
C LEU A 310 -12.26 -10.87 1.55
N ILE A 311 -13.22 -11.74 1.89
CA ILE A 311 -14.31 -12.13 0.99
C ILE A 311 -15.09 -10.89 0.58
N ARG A 312 -15.52 -10.07 1.54
CA ARG A 312 -16.31 -8.85 1.30
C ARG A 312 -15.59 -7.88 0.37
N LYS A 313 -14.29 -7.62 0.60
CA LYS A 313 -13.47 -6.72 -0.22
C LYS A 313 -13.18 -7.31 -1.61
N SER A 314 -12.80 -8.58 -1.70
CA SER A 314 -12.53 -9.26 -2.98
C SER A 314 -13.77 -9.29 -3.86
N SER A 315 -14.93 -9.53 -3.25
CA SER A 315 -16.21 -9.60 -3.96
C SER A 315 -16.57 -8.30 -4.65
N ARG A 316 -16.13 -7.13 -4.16
CA ARG A 316 -16.49 -5.82 -4.75
C ARG A 316 -15.88 -5.55 -6.12
N GLN A 317 -14.85 -6.29 -6.49
CA GLN A 317 -14.05 -6.12 -7.70
C GLN A 317 -13.76 -7.48 -8.35
N LEU A 318 -14.71 -8.42 -8.19
CA LEU A 318 -14.58 -9.80 -8.66
C LEU A 318 -14.55 -9.87 -10.21
N GLU A 319 -15.10 -8.86 -10.88
CA GLU A 319 -15.09 -8.72 -12.35
C GLU A 319 -13.68 -8.60 -12.96
N ASP A 320 -12.69 -8.17 -12.18
CA ASP A 320 -11.31 -7.98 -12.62
C ASP A 320 -10.42 -9.18 -12.27
N ALA A 321 -10.98 -10.23 -11.66
CA ALA A 321 -10.23 -11.41 -11.27
C ALA A 321 -9.98 -12.34 -12.46
N THR A 322 -8.85 -13.05 -12.41
CA THR A 322 -8.53 -14.10 -13.36
C THR A 322 -8.93 -15.48 -12.81
N VAL A 323 -9.02 -16.47 -13.69
CA VAL A 323 -9.31 -17.85 -13.26
C VAL A 323 -8.23 -18.35 -12.30
N ASP A 324 -6.96 -18.01 -12.55
CA ASP A 324 -5.84 -18.40 -11.70
C ASP A 324 -5.93 -17.83 -10.28
N ASP A 325 -6.52 -16.63 -10.12
CA ASP A 325 -6.74 -16.03 -8.80
C ASP A 325 -7.80 -16.80 -7.98
N LEU A 326 -8.74 -17.48 -8.63
CA LEU A 326 -9.79 -18.30 -8.00
C LEU A 326 -9.33 -19.72 -7.67
N LEU A 327 -8.14 -20.14 -8.12
CA LEU A 327 -7.58 -21.46 -7.84
C LEU A 327 -7.01 -21.52 -6.41
N ILE A 328 -7.91 -21.52 -5.43
CA ILE A 328 -7.58 -21.60 -4.01
C ILE A 328 -7.52 -23.10 -3.62
N PRO A 329 -6.35 -23.63 -3.22
CA PRO A 329 -6.23 -25.04 -2.87
C PRO A 329 -6.98 -25.39 -1.57
N LEU A 330 -7.48 -26.62 -1.47
CA LEU A 330 -7.84 -27.20 -0.18
C LEU A 330 -6.59 -27.62 0.59
N HIS A 331 -6.59 -27.34 1.89
CA HIS A 331 -5.47 -27.67 2.79
C HIS A 331 -5.79 -28.84 3.73
N SER A 332 -6.96 -29.45 3.59
CA SER A 332 -7.39 -30.62 4.34
C SER A 332 -6.96 -31.90 3.61
N SER A 333 -6.18 -32.74 4.28
CA SER A 333 -5.72 -34.04 3.75
C SER A 333 -6.83 -35.08 3.58
N LEU A 334 -8.05 -34.78 4.04
CA LEU A 334 -9.23 -35.64 3.96
C LEU A 334 -10.07 -35.38 2.70
N ASP A 335 -9.88 -34.22 2.06
CA ASP A 335 -10.70 -33.82 0.92
C ASP A 335 -10.10 -34.33 -0.39
N GLN A 336 -10.91 -35.05 -1.17
CA GLN A 336 -10.47 -35.73 -2.39
C GLN A 336 -10.25 -34.79 -3.59
N HIS A 337 -10.67 -33.52 -3.52
CA HIS A 337 -10.62 -32.55 -4.63
C HIS A 337 -9.68 -31.38 -4.30
N PHE A 338 -9.07 -30.79 -5.33
CA PHE A 338 -7.94 -29.88 -5.18
C PHE A 338 -8.32 -28.44 -4.79
N TYR A 339 -9.54 -27.98 -5.12
CA TYR A 339 -9.90 -26.56 -5.06
C TYR A 339 -11.12 -26.25 -4.18
N ASP A 340 -11.08 -25.10 -3.49
CA ASP A 340 -12.16 -24.65 -2.59
C ASP A 340 -13.29 -23.95 -3.33
N ILE A 341 -14.18 -24.76 -3.89
CA ILE A 341 -15.41 -24.28 -4.55
C ILE A 341 -16.32 -23.56 -3.56
N ASN A 342 -16.35 -23.96 -2.28
CA ASN A 342 -17.25 -23.35 -1.30
C ASN A 342 -16.82 -21.91 -1.03
N LEU A 343 -15.51 -21.66 -0.99
CA LEU A 343 -14.96 -20.31 -0.87
C LEU A 343 -15.27 -19.46 -2.11
N VAL A 344 -15.13 -20.01 -3.31
CA VAL A 344 -15.53 -19.32 -4.56
C VAL A 344 -17.03 -19.03 -4.59
N ARG A 345 -17.86 -19.95 -4.08
CA ARG A 345 -19.30 -19.72 -3.90
C ARG A 345 -19.56 -18.58 -2.92
N ALA A 346 -18.88 -18.54 -1.78
CA ALA A 346 -19.03 -17.46 -0.81
C ALA A 346 -18.63 -16.09 -1.39
N LEU A 347 -17.56 -16.05 -2.21
CA LEU A 347 -17.16 -14.85 -2.97
C LEU A 347 -18.28 -14.42 -3.94
N LEU A 348 -18.83 -15.36 -4.69
CA LEU A 348 -19.91 -15.08 -5.63
C LEU A 348 -21.18 -14.60 -4.92
N GLU A 349 -21.59 -15.25 -3.84
CA GLU A 349 -22.78 -14.88 -3.06
C GLU A 349 -22.63 -13.48 -2.46
N SER A 350 -21.45 -13.17 -1.93
CA SER A 350 -21.11 -11.83 -1.42
C SER A 350 -21.14 -10.78 -2.55
N PHE A 351 -20.58 -11.08 -3.72
CA PHE A 351 -20.66 -10.18 -4.89
C PHE A 351 -22.11 -9.94 -5.29
N LEU A 352 -22.92 -10.99 -5.44
CA LEU A 352 -24.33 -10.87 -5.81
C LEU A 352 -25.14 -10.10 -4.78
N ALA A 353 -24.87 -10.29 -3.48
CA ALA A 353 -25.52 -9.52 -2.42
C ALA A 353 -25.21 -8.02 -2.53
N GLN A 354 -23.97 -7.66 -2.90
CA GLN A 354 -23.56 -6.27 -3.09
C GLN A 354 -24.09 -5.69 -4.40
N TRP A 355 -24.03 -6.45 -5.49
CA TRP A 355 -24.56 -6.10 -6.80
C TRP A 355 -26.06 -5.80 -6.75
N ARG A 356 -26.85 -6.62 -6.05
CA ARG A 356 -28.31 -6.39 -5.86
C ARG A 356 -28.61 -5.10 -5.09
N ARG A 357 -27.72 -4.66 -4.19
CA ARG A 357 -27.90 -3.42 -3.42
C ARG A 357 -27.60 -2.17 -4.24
N GLN A 358 -26.83 -2.26 -5.31
CA GLN A 358 -26.40 -1.13 -6.14
C GLN A 358 -27.42 -0.72 -7.23
N GLY A 359 -28.63 -1.32 -7.23
CA GLY A 359 -29.61 -1.31 -8.33
C GLY A 359 -30.24 0.02 -8.77
N SER A 360 -29.50 1.13 -8.84
CA SER A 360 -30.06 2.42 -9.32
C SER A 360 -29.07 3.38 -9.99
N GLN A 361 -27.74 3.19 -9.97
CA GLN A 361 -26.83 4.28 -10.37
C GLN A 361 -26.35 4.22 -11.83
N VAL A 362 -26.05 3.03 -12.41
CA VAL A 362 -25.72 2.86 -13.84
C VAL A 362 -26.05 1.42 -14.29
N GLU A 363 -27.22 1.17 -14.87
CA GLU A 363 -27.64 -0.19 -15.29
C GLU A 363 -26.63 -0.84 -16.25
N SER A 364 -26.05 -0.07 -17.17
CA SER A 364 -25.11 -0.59 -18.17
C SER A 364 -23.84 -1.17 -17.56
N GLU A 365 -23.23 -0.49 -16.58
CA GLU A 365 -21.94 -0.89 -16.00
C GLU A 365 -22.11 -2.07 -15.04
N SER A 366 -23.20 -2.06 -14.26
CA SER A 366 -23.61 -3.16 -13.39
C SER A 366 -23.89 -4.44 -14.19
N VAL A 367 -24.53 -4.33 -15.36
CA VAL A 367 -24.78 -5.46 -16.27
C VAL A 367 -23.49 -5.97 -16.92
N ILE A 368 -22.53 -5.10 -17.23
CA ILE A 368 -21.22 -5.52 -17.74
C ILE A 368 -20.45 -6.29 -16.67
N SER A 369 -20.42 -5.80 -15.42
CA SER A 369 -19.72 -6.45 -14.30
C SER A 369 -20.26 -7.85 -14.02
N ILE A 370 -21.58 -8.03 -13.87
CA ILE A 370 -22.19 -9.35 -13.63
C ILE A 370 -21.95 -10.34 -14.79
N ARG A 371 -21.88 -9.84 -16.04
CA ARG A 371 -21.55 -10.68 -17.20
C ARG A 371 -20.08 -11.10 -17.23
N ARG A 372 -19.16 -10.23 -16.81
CA ARG A 372 -17.74 -10.58 -16.64
C ARG A 372 -17.57 -11.65 -15.57
N VAL A 373 -18.22 -11.47 -14.42
CA VAL A 373 -18.23 -12.49 -13.34
C VAL A 373 -18.87 -13.80 -13.82
N GLY A 374 -19.97 -13.75 -14.59
CA GLY A 374 -20.57 -14.95 -15.19
C GLY A 374 -19.58 -15.75 -16.04
N LYS A 375 -18.86 -15.08 -16.94
CA LYS A 375 -17.81 -15.70 -17.76
C LYS A 375 -16.64 -16.23 -16.94
N LEU A 376 -16.23 -15.51 -15.90
CA LEU A 376 -15.16 -15.92 -14.99
C LEU A 376 -15.53 -17.22 -14.26
N ILE A 377 -16.74 -17.30 -13.71
CA ILE A 377 -17.24 -18.51 -13.02
C ILE A 377 -17.37 -19.69 -14.00
N ASP A 378 -17.92 -19.47 -15.20
CA ASP A 378 -18.03 -20.54 -16.19
C ASP A 378 -16.63 -21.04 -16.64
N SER A 379 -15.64 -20.14 -16.75
CA SER A 379 -14.25 -20.50 -17.03
C SER A 379 -13.59 -21.26 -15.86
N TYR A 380 -13.86 -20.85 -14.63
CA TYR A 380 -13.43 -21.57 -13.42
C TYR A 380 -14.03 -22.98 -13.36
N LEU A 381 -15.32 -23.13 -13.67
CA LEU A 381 -15.99 -24.43 -13.76
C LEU A 381 -15.34 -25.35 -14.79
N GLN A 382 -14.82 -24.82 -15.90
CA GLN A 382 -14.07 -25.62 -16.88
C GLN A 382 -12.75 -26.19 -16.32
N VAL A 383 -12.08 -25.45 -15.43
CA VAL A 383 -10.85 -25.93 -14.76
C VAL A 383 -11.20 -26.99 -13.73
N VAL A 384 -12.17 -26.70 -12.87
CA VAL A 384 -12.55 -27.60 -11.78
C VAL A 384 -13.21 -28.88 -12.30
N ALA A 385 -13.92 -28.83 -13.42
CA ALA A 385 -14.50 -30.01 -14.06
C ALA A 385 -13.46 -31.07 -14.50
N ARG A 386 -12.16 -30.72 -14.53
CA ARG A 386 -11.07 -31.66 -14.80
C ARG A 386 -10.62 -32.45 -13.58
N ASP A 387 -11.05 -32.05 -12.39
CA ASP A 387 -10.79 -32.78 -11.15
C ASP A 387 -11.76 -33.95 -11.03
N GLY A 388 -11.27 -35.18 -11.17
CA GLY A 388 -12.09 -36.40 -11.19
C GLY A 388 -12.81 -36.71 -9.88
N ASN A 389 -12.46 -36.03 -8.78
CA ASN A 389 -13.07 -36.25 -7.47
C ASN A 389 -14.14 -35.22 -7.14
N ILE A 390 -14.46 -34.30 -8.06
CA ILE A 390 -15.37 -33.20 -7.74
C ILE A 390 -16.85 -33.62 -7.86
N PRO A 391 -17.67 -33.46 -6.81
CA PRO A 391 -19.06 -33.89 -6.86
C PRO A 391 -19.93 -32.95 -7.70
N VAL A 392 -20.86 -33.54 -8.45
CA VAL A 392 -21.84 -32.82 -9.30
C VAL A 392 -22.62 -31.77 -8.52
N SER A 393 -22.96 -32.05 -7.26
CA SER A 393 -23.69 -31.12 -6.40
C SER A 393 -22.97 -29.78 -6.22
N LYS A 394 -21.63 -29.77 -6.12
CA LYS A 394 -20.85 -28.55 -5.97
C LYS A 394 -20.80 -27.73 -7.26
N ILE A 395 -20.59 -28.38 -8.41
CA ILE A 395 -20.60 -27.77 -9.74
C ILE A 395 -21.97 -27.14 -10.03
N VAL A 396 -23.04 -27.92 -9.86
CA VAL A 396 -24.42 -27.48 -10.11
C VAL A 396 -24.78 -26.31 -9.22
N SER A 397 -24.50 -26.40 -7.91
CA SER A 397 -24.85 -25.33 -6.99
C SER A 397 -24.08 -24.03 -7.26
N LEU A 398 -22.80 -24.09 -7.67
CA LEU A 398 -22.08 -22.87 -8.07
C LEU A 398 -22.64 -22.27 -9.37
N ALA A 399 -22.99 -23.10 -10.34
CA ALA A 399 -23.56 -22.65 -11.61
C ALA A 399 -24.96 -22.01 -11.42
N GLU A 400 -25.79 -22.58 -10.54
CA GLU A 400 -27.14 -22.11 -10.20
C GLU A 400 -27.14 -20.83 -9.33
N SER A 401 -26.04 -20.52 -8.62
CA SER A 401 -25.92 -19.27 -7.84
C SER A 401 -25.97 -18.01 -8.71
N LEU A 402 -25.61 -18.09 -9.99
CA LEU A 402 -25.61 -16.94 -10.91
C LEU A 402 -27.02 -16.62 -11.44
N PRO A 403 -27.44 -15.34 -11.47
CA PRO A 403 -28.71 -14.94 -12.07
C PRO A 403 -28.67 -15.08 -13.60
N GLU A 404 -29.85 -15.19 -14.21
CA GLU A 404 -29.97 -15.41 -15.66
C GLU A 404 -29.32 -14.30 -16.52
N ILE A 405 -29.30 -13.05 -16.03
CA ILE A 405 -28.68 -11.90 -16.71
C ILE A 405 -27.15 -12.00 -16.81
N ALA A 406 -26.50 -12.80 -15.96
CA ALA A 406 -25.06 -13.02 -15.98
C ALA A 406 -24.61 -13.77 -17.25
N ARG A 407 -25.49 -14.59 -17.82
CA ARG A 407 -25.22 -15.42 -19.00
C ARG A 407 -26.03 -14.98 -20.20
N LEU A 408 -25.34 -14.34 -21.16
CA LEU A 408 -25.90 -14.01 -22.47
C LEU A 408 -26.16 -15.27 -23.28
N ASP A 409 -25.15 -16.13 -23.34
CA ASP A 409 -25.17 -17.45 -23.94
C ASP A 409 -24.74 -18.49 -22.90
N HIS A 410 -24.97 -19.76 -23.20
CA HIS A 410 -24.61 -20.89 -22.34
C HIS A 410 -23.44 -21.72 -22.91
N ASP A 411 -22.65 -21.15 -23.84
CA ASP A 411 -21.62 -21.90 -24.55
C ASP A 411 -20.47 -22.31 -23.63
N GLU A 412 -19.99 -21.40 -22.77
CA GLU A 412 -18.93 -21.68 -21.80
C GLU A 412 -19.40 -22.63 -20.70
N LEU A 413 -20.64 -22.50 -20.25
CA LEU A 413 -21.26 -23.44 -19.31
C LEU A 413 -21.37 -24.84 -19.92
N TYR A 414 -21.77 -24.94 -21.20
CA TYR A 414 -21.78 -26.22 -21.92
C TYR A 414 -20.37 -26.84 -22.00
N LYS A 415 -19.34 -26.04 -22.30
CA LYS A 415 -17.96 -26.54 -22.31
C LYS A 415 -17.56 -27.13 -20.96
N ALA A 416 -17.91 -26.47 -19.85
CA ALA A 416 -17.66 -27.00 -18.51
C ALA A 416 -18.37 -28.34 -18.28
N ILE A 417 -19.65 -28.45 -18.65
CA ILE A 417 -20.43 -29.70 -18.55
C ILE A 417 -19.81 -30.81 -19.42
N ASN A 418 -19.41 -30.49 -20.65
CA ASN A 418 -18.80 -31.45 -21.56
C ASN A 418 -17.45 -31.96 -21.05
N ILE A 419 -16.61 -31.07 -20.49
CA ILE A 419 -15.36 -31.45 -19.83
C ILE A 419 -15.67 -32.37 -18.64
N TYR A 420 -16.63 -32.01 -17.79
CA TYR A 420 -17.01 -32.82 -16.63
C TYR A 420 -17.42 -34.24 -17.05
N LEU A 421 -18.32 -34.36 -18.02
CA LEU A 421 -18.81 -35.66 -18.53
C LEU A 421 -17.71 -36.48 -19.22
N LYS A 422 -16.67 -35.82 -19.73
CA LYS A 422 -15.52 -36.49 -20.35
C LYS A 422 -14.58 -37.07 -19.29
N GLU A 423 -14.29 -36.31 -18.24
CA GLU A 423 -13.34 -36.71 -17.19
C GLU A 423 -14.00 -37.62 -16.12
N HIS A 424 -15.33 -37.56 -15.95
CA HIS A 424 -16.11 -38.37 -15.00
C HIS A 424 -16.93 -39.43 -15.73
N THR A 425 -16.29 -40.50 -16.17
CA THR A 425 -16.97 -41.57 -16.93
C THR A 425 -17.99 -42.37 -16.10
N ASP A 426 -17.77 -42.46 -14.79
CA ASP A 426 -18.59 -43.24 -13.82
C ASP A 426 -19.80 -42.49 -13.24
N ILE A 427 -20.12 -41.29 -13.75
CA ILE A 427 -21.24 -40.48 -13.28
C ILE A 427 -22.61 -41.17 -13.49
N SER A 428 -23.46 -41.16 -12.45
CA SER A 428 -24.81 -41.74 -12.47
C SER A 428 -25.72 -41.09 -13.51
N LYS A 429 -26.76 -41.81 -13.98
CA LYS A 429 -27.74 -41.27 -14.94
C LYS A 429 -28.50 -40.08 -14.34
N GLU A 430 -28.81 -40.15 -13.06
CA GLU A 430 -29.46 -39.11 -12.27
C GLU A 430 -28.59 -37.85 -12.21
N ASP A 431 -27.30 -38.01 -11.96
CA ASP A 431 -26.35 -36.89 -11.90
C ASP A 431 -26.08 -36.28 -13.28
N LYS A 432 -25.98 -37.10 -14.35
CA LYS A 432 -25.94 -36.58 -15.74
C LYS A 432 -27.16 -35.71 -16.02
N LYS A 433 -28.35 -36.16 -15.63
CA LYS A 433 -29.60 -35.40 -15.79
C LYS A 433 -29.58 -34.12 -14.96
N ARG A 434 -29.10 -34.16 -13.71
CA ARG A 434 -28.99 -32.98 -12.84
C ARG A 434 -28.02 -31.96 -13.40
N LEU A 435 -26.86 -32.40 -13.87
CA LEU A 435 -25.83 -31.54 -14.47
C LEU A 435 -26.33 -30.89 -15.76
N CYS A 436 -26.98 -31.63 -16.66
CA CYS A 436 -27.49 -31.07 -17.92
C CYS A 436 -28.72 -30.16 -17.73
N ARG A 437 -29.41 -30.21 -16.58
CA ARG A 437 -30.60 -29.38 -16.30
C ARG A 437 -30.28 -27.89 -16.16
N ILE A 438 -29.06 -27.54 -15.76
CA ILE A 438 -28.64 -26.13 -15.61
C ILE A 438 -28.45 -25.42 -16.97
N LEU A 439 -28.45 -26.19 -18.07
CA LEU A 439 -28.22 -25.68 -19.41
C LEU A 439 -29.52 -25.18 -20.05
N ASN A 440 -29.62 -23.87 -20.29
CA ASN A 440 -30.67 -23.31 -21.13
C ASN A 440 -30.32 -23.51 -22.62
N CYS A 441 -30.94 -24.51 -23.23
CA CYS A 441 -30.72 -24.88 -24.63
C CYS A 441 -31.09 -23.76 -25.62
N GLN A 442 -31.96 -22.82 -25.25
CA GLN A 442 -32.32 -21.65 -26.07
C GLN A 442 -31.20 -20.61 -26.17
N LYS A 443 -30.22 -20.65 -25.24
CA LYS A 443 -29.11 -19.70 -25.17
C LYS A 443 -27.81 -20.23 -25.77
N LEU A 444 -27.85 -21.40 -26.40
CA LEU A 444 -26.68 -21.97 -27.08
C LEU A 444 -26.48 -21.32 -28.45
N SER A 445 -25.22 -21.19 -28.89
CA SER A 445 -24.92 -20.81 -30.27
C SER A 445 -25.12 -22.00 -31.23
N PRO A 446 -25.37 -21.75 -32.54
CA PRO A 446 -25.55 -22.82 -33.53
C PRO A 446 -24.36 -23.79 -33.60
N LYS A 447 -23.14 -23.28 -33.38
CA LYS A 447 -21.91 -24.08 -33.35
C LYS A 447 -21.94 -25.08 -32.19
N VAL A 448 -22.35 -24.63 -31.01
CA VAL A 448 -22.46 -25.50 -29.83
C VAL A 448 -23.64 -26.47 -29.96
N CYS A 449 -24.77 -26.04 -30.54
CA CYS A 449 -25.89 -26.94 -30.85
C CYS A 449 -25.44 -28.13 -31.72
N ALA A 450 -24.67 -27.87 -32.79
CA ALA A 450 -24.14 -28.93 -33.65
C ALA A 450 -23.20 -29.90 -32.89
N HIS A 451 -22.44 -29.41 -31.92
CA HIS A 451 -21.60 -30.26 -31.07
C HIS A 451 -22.45 -31.08 -30.08
N VAL A 452 -23.49 -30.48 -29.48
CA VAL A 452 -24.43 -31.17 -28.57
C VAL A 452 -25.09 -32.37 -29.25
N VAL A 453 -25.56 -32.20 -30.48
CA VAL A 453 -26.25 -33.27 -31.23
C VAL A 453 -25.35 -34.47 -31.49
N LYS A 454 -24.03 -34.23 -31.64
CA LYS A 454 -23.03 -35.29 -31.86
C LYS A 454 -22.47 -35.89 -30.57
N ASN A 455 -22.83 -35.34 -29.41
CA ASN A 455 -22.23 -35.73 -28.15
C ASN A 455 -23.02 -36.86 -27.47
N GLU A 456 -22.52 -38.08 -27.62
CA GLU A 456 -23.12 -39.31 -27.08
C GLU A 456 -23.13 -39.39 -25.54
N ARG A 457 -22.35 -38.53 -24.85
CA ARG A 457 -22.28 -38.52 -23.38
C ARG A 457 -23.49 -37.82 -22.74
N LEU A 458 -24.26 -37.07 -23.52
CA LEU A 458 -25.40 -36.29 -23.03
C LEU A 458 -26.68 -37.12 -22.95
N PRO A 459 -27.59 -36.82 -21.99
CA PRO A 459 -28.92 -37.42 -21.97
C PRO A 459 -29.70 -37.09 -23.25
N LEU A 460 -30.41 -38.08 -23.81
CA LEU A 460 -31.26 -37.91 -25.01
C LEU A 460 -32.23 -36.73 -24.88
N ARG A 461 -32.80 -36.51 -23.69
CA ARG A 461 -33.69 -35.37 -23.42
C ARG A 461 -33.04 -34.03 -23.75
N THR A 462 -31.77 -33.84 -23.40
CA THR A 462 -31.03 -32.60 -23.66
C THR A 462 -30.77 -32.43 -25.16
N VAL A 463 -30.41 -33.50 -25.85
CA VAL A 463 -30.19 -33.49 -27.32
C VAL A 463 -31.48 -33.12 -28.06
N VAL A 464 -32.62 -33.73 -27.70
CA VAL A 464 -33.93 -33.43 -28.29
C VAL A 464 -34.34 -31.97 -28.03
N GLN A 465 -34.10 -31.45 -26.83
CA GLN A 465 -34.37 -30.04 -26.52
C GLN A 465 -33.55 -29.08 -27.39
N VAL A 466 -32.28 -29.37 -27.62
CA VAL A 466 -31.44 -28.56 -28.51
C VAL A 466 -31.93 -28.60 -29.95
N LEU A 467 -32.27 -29.78 -30.48
CA LEU A 467 -32.82 -29.93 -31.83
C LEU A 467 -34.12 -29.15 -32.02
N PHE A 468 -35.01 -29.20 -31.03
CA PHE A 468 -36.26 -28.44 -31.05
C PHE A 468 -36.02 -26.93 -31.20
N PHE A 469 -35.14 -26.35 -30.37
CA PHE A 469 -34.84 -24.91 -30.43
C PHE A 469 -34.03 -24.51 -31.66
N ASP A 470 -33.20 -25.41 -32.20
CA ASP A 470 -32.49 -25.18 -33.46
C ASP A 470 -33.47 -25.12 -34.64
N GLN A 471 -34.45 -26.04 -34.69
CA GLN A 471 -35.54 -26.00 -35.68
C GLN A 471 -36.41 -24.75 -35.55
N GLU A 472 -36.75 -24.32 -34.33
CA GLU A 472 -37.54 -23.11 -34.08
C GLU A 472 -36.81 -21.83 -34.53
N ARG A 473 -35.49 -21.78 -34.36
CA ARG A 473 -34.67 -20.66 -34.86
C ARG A 473 -34.58 -20.65 -36.38
N ASN A 474 -34.37 -21.81 -37.00
CA ASN A 474 -34.29 -21.93 -38.45
C ASN A 474 -35.62 -21.59 -39.13
N SER A 475 -36.75 -22.03 -38.57
CA SER A 475 -38.09 -21.67 -39.07
C SER A 475 -38.42 -20.18 -38.96
N LYS A 476 -37.97 -19.49 -37.90
CA LYS A 476 -38.07 -18.02 -37.80
C LYS A 476 -37.23 -17.29 -38.86
N VAL A 477 -36.08 -17.83 -39.26
CA VAL A 477 -35.25 -17.27 -40.35
C VAL A 477 -35.88 -17.52 -41.72
N THR A 478 -36.51 -18.68 -41.95
CA THR A 478 -37.20 -19.01 -43.21
C THR A 478 -38.51 -18.23 -43.41
N SER A 479 -39.12 -17.71 -42.34
CA SER A 479 -40.36 -16.91 -42.41
C SER A 479 -40.19 -15.44 -42.85
N ARG A 480 -38.96 -14.97 -43.15
CA ARG A 480 -38.71 -13.62 -43.69
C ARG A 480 -38.20 -13.67 -45.16
N LYS A 481 -39.17 -13.56 -46.11
CA LYS A 481 -39.15 -13.12 -47.55
C LYS A 481 -39.17 -14.21 -48.65
N PRO A 482 -39.68 -13.91 -49.89
CA PRO A 482 -40.52 -12.79 -50.39
C PRO A 482 -41.85 -13.25 -51.04
N GLN A 483 -42.87 -12.37 -51.15
CA GLN A 483 -44.04 -12.59 -52.02
C GLN A 483 -43.76 -12.09 -53.44
N LEU A 484 -44.07 -12.93 -54.44
CA LEU A 484 -43.99 -12.65 -55.89
C LEU A 484 -45.41 -12.67 -56.51
N THR A 485 -45.81 -11.50 -57.01
CA THR A 485 -46.52 -11.15 -58.27
C THR A 485 -47.45 -12.12 -59.00
N GLU A 486 -48.67 -11.66 -59.37
CA GLU A 486 -49.14 -11.31 -60.76
C GLU A 486 -50.62 -10.85 -60.72
N THR A 487 -51.03 -9.63 -61.09
CA THR A 487 -51.22 -8.93 -62.40
C THR A 487 -52.69 -8.96 -62.87
N ILE A 488 -53.32 -7.78 -63.06
CA ILE A 488 -54.27 -7.39 -64.14
C ILE A 488 -54.38 -5.84 -64.20
N LEU A 489 -54.17 -5.29 -65.41
CA LEU A 489 -54.38 -3.92 -65.94
C LEU A 489 -55.86 -3.48 -65.82
N GLU A 490 -56.32 -2.21 -65.77
CA GLU A 490 -55.97 -0.93 -66.41
C GLU A 490 -56.87 0.14 -65.72
N SER A 491 -56.44 1.36 -65.34
CA SER A 491 -56.56 2.59 -66.16
C SER A 491 -56.19 3.87 -65.36
N PHE A 492 -55.33 4.69 -65.98
CA PHE A 492 -55.17 6.16 -65.93
C PHE A 492 -55.26 6.98 -64.62
N GLU A 493 -54.09 7.43 -64.10
CA GLU A 493 -53.60 8.83 -64.13
C GLU A 493 -52.11 8.90 -63.67
N GLN A 494 -51.31 9.79 -64.29
CA GLN A 494 -49.83 9.95 -64.20
C GLN A 494 -49.43 11.11 -63.23
N PRO A 495 -48.13 11.47 -62.96
CA PRO A 495 -46.83 11.01 -63.51
C PRO A 495 -45.65 10.74 -62.53
N LYS A 496 -44.68 9.99 -63.08
CA LYS A 496 -43.28 9.67 -62.73
C LYS A 496 -42.51 10.46 -61.64
N LEU A 497 -41.86 9.71 -60.76
CA LEU A 497 -40.52 10.01 -60.19
C LEU A 497 -39.63 8.79 -60.44
N ILE A 498 -38.52 8.90 -61.21
CA ILE A 498 -37.24 8.23 -60.91
C ILE A 498 -36.06 9.08 -61.45
N GLN A 499 -35.25 9.52 -60.48
CA GLN A 499 -33.80 9.66 -60.42
C GLN A 499 -32.95 9.64 -61.71
N THR A 500 -32.15 10.71 -61.84
CA THR A 500 -30.81 10.72 -62.44
C THR A 500 -29.85 11.12 -61.30
N GLU A 501 -28.91 10.27 -60.88
CA GLU A 501 -27.57 10.12 -61.49
C GLU A 501 -27.02 11.42 -62.07
N TYR A 502 -25.98 11.96 -61.46
CA TYR A 502 -25.03 12.79 -62.21
C TYR A 502 -23.61 12.41 -61.84
N ASN A 503 -23.08 11.51 -62.67
CA ASN A 503 -21.68 11.49 -62.99
C ASN A 503 -21.55 12.23 -64.33
N ASN A 504 -20.86 13.36 -64.39
CA ASN A 504 -20.45 13.95 -65.67
C ASN A 504 -18.94 14.17 -65.69
N LYS A 505 -18.30 13.24 -66.40
CA LYS A 505 -17.08 13.37 -67.25
C LYS A 505 -17.14 14.64 -68.14
N PRO A 506 -16.09 15.07 -68.87
CA PRO A 506 -14.97 14.23 -69.37
C PRO A 506 -13.55 14.84 -69.42
N GLU A 507 -12.62 13.88 -69.53
CA GLU A 507 -11.40 13.81 -70.36
C GLU A 507 -10.20 14.76 -70.21
N ARG A 508 -9.10 14.08 -69.87
CA ARG A 508 -7.80 14.00 -70.57
C ARG A 508 -6.65 14.96 -70.19
N VAL A 509 -5.60 14.30 -69.69
CA VAL A 509 -4.17 14.44 -70.04
C VAL A 509 -3.29 15.27 -69.08
N ALA A 510 -2.40 14.49 -68.44
CA ALA A 510 -0.99 14.74 -68.12
C ALA A 510 -0.52 15.79 -67.08
N ASN A 511 0.44 15.29 -66.31
CA ASN A 511 1.66 15.92 -65.79
C ASN A 511 1.62 16.76 -64.50
N LYS A 512 2.29 16.17 -63.48
CA LYS A 512 3.49 16.66 -62.78
C LYS A 512 3.47 18.03 -62.08
N GLN A 513 4.05 17.95 -60.86
CA GLN A 513 4.90 18.91 -60.15
C GLN A 513 4.26 19.88 -59.13
N ASN A 514 4.76 19.71 -57.89
CA ASN A 514 5.41 20.69 -56.99
C ASN A 514 4.71 21.98 -56.57
N GLY A 515 4.94 22.32 -55.29
CA GLY A 515 5.03 23.70 -54.78
C GLY A 515 3.90 24.05 -53.81
N LEU A 516 4.08 24.09 -52.49
CA LEU A 516 4.87 25.03 -51.67
C LEU A 516 4.11 26.33 -51.32
N ARG A 517 3.81 26.45 -50.01
CA ARG A 517 3.83 27.64 -49.12
C ARG A 517 2.74 28.74 -49.14
N THR A 518 2.45 29.14 -47.89
CA THR A 518 2.21 30.51 -47.35
C THR A 518 0.90 31.21 -47.76
N SER A 519 0.23 32.05 -46.96
CA SER A 519 0.47 32.66 -45.65
C SER A 519 -0.83 33.37 -45.21
N GLU A 520 -0.98 33.55 -43.90
CA GLU A 520 -1.49 34.72 -43.15
C GLU A 520 -2.65 35.59 -43.67
N GLY A 521 -3.56 35.92 -42.75
CA GLY A 521 -4.51 37.02 -42.85
C GLY A 521 -5.37 37.15 -41.60
N GLU A 522 -5.01 38.11 -40.72
CA GLU A 522 -5.75 38.55 -39.53
C GLU A 522 -7.10 39.19 -39.88
N ALA A 523 -8.09 39.08 -38.97
CA ALA A 523 -9.03 40.18 -38.67
C ALA A 523 -9.84 39.93 -37.38
N THR A 524 -9.86 40.96 -36.54
CA THR A 524 -10.60 41.21 -35.30
C THR A 524 -12.13 41.37 -35.50
N THR A 525 -12.96 41.04 -34.49
CA THR A 525 -13.86 41.98 -33.73
C THR A 525 -14.96 41.29 -32.89
N SER A 526 -14.95 41.63 -31.58
CA SER A 526 -16.03 41.97 -30.62
C SER A 526 -17.45 41.35 -30.61
N THR A 527 -17.89 41.07 -29.36
CA THR A 527 -19.25 41.24 -28.74
C THR A 527 -20.39 40.34 -29.23
N THR A 528 -21.19 39.66 -28.41
CA THR A 528 -22.07 40.17 -27.32
C THR A 528 -22.71 38.96 -26.61
N GLU A 529 -22.78 38.91 -25.27
CA GLU A 529 -23.61 37.95 -24.51
C GLU A 529 -24.68 38.70 -23.71
N MET A 530 -25.95 38.29 -23.89
CA MET A 530 -27.09 38.73 -23.07
C MET A 530 -27.73 37.56 -22.32
N ARG A 531 -27.97 37.86 -21.03
CA ARG A 531 -28.76 37.19 -20.00
C ARG A 531 -30.08 36.58 -20.48
N THR A 532 -30.51 35.52 -19.79
CA THR A 532 -31.89 35.45 -19.26
C THR A 532 -31.92 34.79 -17.87
N HIS A 533 -32.80 35.35 -17.04
CA HIS A 533 -33.04 35.09 -15.62
C HIS A 533 -34.46 34.53 -15.50
N HIS A 534 -34.71 33.52 -14.65
CA HIS A 534 -36.01 33.39 -13.97
C HIS A 534 -35.89 32.60 -12.65
N GLN A 535 -36.85 32.87 -11.78
CA GLN A 535 -36.81 32.94 -10.31
C GLN A 535 -37.93 32.05 -9.72
N ILE A 536 -38.08 32.04 -8.37
CA ILE A 536 -39.28 31.65 -7.54
C ILE A 536 -39.24 30.18 -7.02
N MET A 537 -39.38 29.80 -5.73
CA MET A 537 -39.90 30.41 -4.48
C MET A 537 -39.33 29.76 -3.20
N ARG A 538 -39.37 30.52 -2.10
CA ARG A 538 -39.04 30.14 -0.71
C ARG A 538 -40.24 29.50 0.02
N ARG A 539 -39.96 28.59 0.97
CA ARG A 539 -40.65 28.50 2.28
C ARG A 539 -39.63 28.20 3.37
N LYS A 540 -39.64 29.03 4.42
CA LYS A 540 -38.81 28.96 5.64
C LYS A 540 -39.52 28.12 6.71
N GLN A 541 -38.73 27.46 7.57
CA GLN A 541 -38.90 27.59 9.02
C GLN A 541 -37.57 27.32 9.75
N ASP A 542 -37.28 28.23 10.68
CA ASP A 542 -36.02 28.50 11.41
C ASP A 542 -35.68 27.38 12.43
N ILE A 543 -34.45 27.23 12.95
CA ILE A 543 -33.74 27.99 14.01
C ILE A 543 -32.35 27.30 14.12
N GLY A 544 -31.16 27.88 14.30
CA GLY A 544 -30.62 29.23 14.50
C GLY A 544 -29.11 29.05 14.75
N ILE A 545 -28.29 30.07 14.45
CA ILE A 545 -27.02 30.47 15.12
C ILE A 545 -26.37 31.58 14.27
N LEU A 546 -26.02 32.68 14.93
CA LEU A 546 -25.34 33.88 14.42
C LEU A 546 -23.85 33.61 14.09
N PRO A 547 -23.22 34.44 13.24
CA PRO A 547 -21.85 34.23 12.78
C PRO A 547 -20.83 34.96 13.69
N GLY A 548 -19.80 34.24 14.13
CA GLY A 548 -18.64 34.82 14.81
C GLY A 548 -17.56 35.20 13.80
N SER A 549 -17.35 36.51 13.61
CA SER A 549 -16.05 37.06 13.26
C SER A 549 -15.13 37.03 14.49
N GLU A 550 -13.82 37.08 14.26
CA GLU A 550 -12.73 37.24 15.24
C GLU A 550 -12.15 35.92 15.79
N ILE A 551 -10.92 35.60 15.36
CA ILE A 551 -9.75 35.20 16.17
C ILE A 551 -8.58 34.99 15.18
N THR A 552 -7.85 36.08 14.88
CA THR A 552 -6.46 36.03 14.42
C THR A 552 -5.75 37.29 14.91
N LYS A 553 -5.62 37.48 16.23
CA LYS A 553 -4.71 38.47 16.81
C LYS A 553 -4.54 38.26 18.32
N ALA A 554 -3.65 37.35 18.74
CA ALA A 554 -3.17 37.32 20.13
C ALA A 554 -1.89 36.47 20.28
N MET A 555 -0.75 36.92 19.75
CA MET A 555 0.60 36.59 20.26
C MET A 555 1.60 37.66 19.79
N ARG A 556 1.36 38.91 20.16
CA ARG A 556 2.35 40.00 20.11
C ARG A 556 1.82 41.12 20.97
N GLU A 557 2.15 41.08 22.26
CA GLU A 557 2.27 42.23 23.18
C GLU A 557 2.41 41.70 24.61
N THR A 558 3.66 41.61 25.07
CA THR A 558 4.05 41.74 26.48
C THR A 558 5.57 41.89 26.48
N ALA A 559 6.02 43.13 26.35
CA ALA A 559 7.27 43.66 26.90
C ALA A 559 7.57 45.03 26.23
N ILE A 560 7.12 46.11 26.85
CA ILE A 560 7.77 47.42 26.74
C ILE A 560 8.05 47.89 28.16
N THR A 561 9.18 48.61 28.26
CA THR A 561 9.85 49.29 29.38
C THR A 561 10.91 48.44 30.09
N GLU A 562 12.20 48.79 30.13
CA GLU A 562 12.82 50.12 30.14
C GLU A 562 14.33 50.02 29.85
N GLY A 563 14.96 51.12 29.37
CA GLY A 563 16.40 51.36 29.55
C GLY A 563 17.24 51.58 28.28
N ALA A 564 17.33 52.84 27.84
CA ALA A 564 18.26 53.31 26.81
C ALA A 564 19.70 53.47 27.35
N SER A 565 20.72 53.19 26.53
CA SER A 565 21.82 54.15 26.20
C SER A 565 22.95 53.49 25.37
N GLY A 566 23.27 54.12 24.23
CA GLY A 566 24.65 54.37 23.78
C GLY A 566 25.49 53.24 23.17
N SER A 567 25.63 53.24 21.83
CA SER A 567 26.86 53.67 21.12
C SER A 567 27.00 53.00 19.74
N LYS A 568 27.29 53.84 18.73
CA LYS A 568 27.67 53.50 17.36
C LYS A 568 29.02 52.77 17.34
N LEU A 569 29.19 51.80 16.44
CA LEU A 569 30.39 51.72 15.57
C LEU A 569 30.12 50.81 14.37
N GLU A 570 30.42 51.32 13.17
CA GLU A 570 30.43 50.59 11.90
C GLU A 570 31.63 49.64 11.80
N SER A 571 31.48 48.51 11.10
CA SER A 571 32.63 47.78 10.55
C SER A 571 32.34 47.12 9.21
N LYS A 572 33.29 47.34 8.30
CA LYS A 572 33.33 47.08 6.86
C LYS A 572 33.22 45.62 6.45
N LYS A 573 32.69 45.42 5.24
CA LYS A 573 32.79 44.21 4.40
C LYS A 573 34.23 43.97 3.94
N GLU A 574 34.67 42.73 3.96
CA GLU A 574 35.86 42.27 3.24
C GLU A 574 35.55 40.99 2.45
N THR A 575 35.61 41.11 1.13
CA THR A 575 35.52 40.03 0.13
C THR A 575 36.92 39.65 -0.31
N VAL A 576 37.30 38.38 -0.15
CA VAL A 576 38.57 37.84 -0.68
C VAL A 576 38.29 36.97 -1.91
N ARG A 577 38.79 37.44 -3.06
CA ARG A 577 38.98 36.68 -4.30
C ARG A 577 40.22 35.80 -4.17
N ARG A 578 40.20 34.57 -4.68
CA ARG A 578 41.37 33.70 -4.81
C ARG A 578 41.63 33.38 -6.28
N SER A 579 42.80 33.81 -6.76
CA SER A 579 43.28 33.70 -8.13
C SER A 579 43.94 32.35 -8.41
N LYS A 580 43.80 31.87 -9.66
CA LYS A 580 44.50 30.73 -10.26
C LYS A 580 45.83 31.15 -10.91
N SER A 581 46.86 30.32 -10.75
CA SER A 581 47.89 29.92 -11.72
C SER A 581 48.72 28.81 -11.04
N GLY A 582 49.29 27.78 -11.66
CA GLY A 582 49.49 27.42 -13.05
C GLY A 582 50.81 26.65 -13.16
N ASN A 583 50.72 25.31 -13.20
CA ASN A 583 51.57 24.34 -13.93
C ASN A 583 53.12 24.31 -13.75
N HIS A 584 53.65 23.15 -13.31
CA HIS A 584 54.69 22.35 -14.01
C HIS A 584 54.98 21.05 -13.21
N GLY A 585 54.96 19.89 -13.89
CA GLY A 585 55.66 18.66 -13.47
C GLY A 585 56.71 18.31 -14.53
N PRO A 586 57.23 17.07 -14.61
CA PRO A 586 57.37 16.03 -13.58
C PRO A 586 58.84 15.56 -13.46
N ASN A 587 59.19 14.72 -12.48
CA ASN A 587 60.34 13.83 -12.63
C ASN A 587 60.21 12.51 -11.86
N LYS A 588 60.58 11.43 -12.56
CA LYS A 588 60.60 10.02 -12.11
C LYS A 588 61.96 9.68 -11.48
N SER A 589 61.93 8.83 -10.46
CA SER A 589 62.89 7.78 -10.06
C SER A 589 62.54 7.41 -8.62
N GLY A 590 62.49 6.17 -8.13
CA GLY A 590 63.01 4.89 -8.57
C GLY A 590 63.58 4.19 -7.31
N THR A 591 63.22 2.92 -7.08
CA THR A 591 63.76 1.97 -6.06
C THR A 591 63.53 2.34 -4.58
N LYS A 592 63.14 1.45 -3.68
CA LYS A 592 63.33 0.01 -3.55
C LYS A 592 62.22 -0.58 -2.67
#